data_AF-A0A5E4LAK3-F1
#
_entry.id   AF-A0A5E4LAK3-F1
#
_cell.length_a   1.000
_cell.length_b   1.000
_cell.length_c   1.000
_cell.angle_alpha   90.00
_cell.angle_beta   90.00
_cell.angle_gamma   90.00
#
_symmetry.space_group_name_H-M   'P 1'
#
loop_
_entity.id
_entity.type
_entity.pdbx_description
1 polymer ?
#
loop_
_entity_poly.entity_id
_entity_poly.type
_entity_poly.pdbx_seq_one_letter_code
_entity_poly.pdbx_strand_id
1 'polypeptide(L)'
;MFFAQGRALTLVQAGEAEMLALASTLKIGHLLMDERTTRLLIEAPFSIKEHFEDEFRTNVMVNRENLDKFTDIVKGMEVYRSTELLTLAYENGYFDDYKALKKDAYAAALYHLKYSGCSIRYSEIDELIKIA
;
A
#
# COMPACT_ATOMS: atom_id res chain seq x y z
N MET A 1 2.91 12.26 13.61
CA MET A 1 1.62 12.66 13.01
C MET A 1 0.45 12.21 13.87
N PHE A 2 0.42 10.95 14.29
CA PHE A 2 -0.65 10.37 15.11
C PHE A 2 -0.12 9.91 16.47
N PHE A 3 -0.97 9.94 17.50
CA PHE A 3 -0.62 9.51 18.85
C PHE A 3 -1.76 8.67 19.45
N ALA A 4 -1.41 7.52 20.04
CA ALA A 4 -2.32 6.68 20.80
C ALA A 4 -1.81 6.57 22.24
N GLN A 5 -2.69 6.79 23.23
CA GLN A 5 -2.34 6.72 24.66
C GLN A 5 -1.07 7.54 25.03
N GLY A 6 -0.90 8.70 24.41
CA GLY A 6 0.24 9.59 24.64
C GLY A 6 1.55 9.18 23.96
N ARG A 7 1.57 8.10 23.16
CA ARG A 7 2.73 7.65 22.39
C ARG A 7 2.56 7.95 20.91
N ALA A 8 3.62 8.40 20.26
CA ALA A 8 3.63 8.60 18.81
C ALA A 8 3.55 7.25 18.09
N LEU A 9 2.69 7.16 17.09
CA LEU A 9 2.59 6.00 16.22
C LEU A 9 3.65 6.10 15.11
N THR A 10 4.43 5.03 14.94
CA THR A 10 5.35 4.89 13.81
C THR A 10 4.57 4.34 12.63
N LEU A 11 4.26 5.22 11.66
CA LEU A 11 3.43 4.86 10.50
C LEU A 11 4.24 4.59 9.24
N VAL A 12 5.38 5.27 9.10
CA VAL A 12 6.25 5.20 7.93
C VAL A 12 7.60 4.65 8.38
N GLN A 13 8.05 3.58 7.73
CA GLN A 13 9.36 2.98 8.03
C GLN A 13 10.49 3.78 7.36
N ALA A 14 11.73 3.57 7.80
CA ALA A 14 12.89 4.32 7.29
C ALA A 14 13.04 4.22 5.76
N GLY A 15 12.92 3.00 5.20
CA GLY A 15 13.04 2.79 3.74
C GLY A 15 11.93 3.48 2.95
N GLU A 16 10.71 3.54 3.48
CA GLU A 16 9.60 4.27 2.86
C GLU A 16 9.80 5.79 2.95
N ALA A 17 10.29 6.27 4.10
CA ALA A 17 10.59 7.68 4.27
C ALA A 17 11.67 8.16 3.28
N GLU A 18 12.72 7.36 3.07
CA GLU A 18 13.76 7.61 2.06
C GLU A 18 13.17 7.63 0.65
N MET A 19 12.32 6.64 0.32
CA MET A 19 11.64 6.57 -0.98
C MET A 19 10.76 7.80 -1.24
N LEU A 20 9.94 8.21 -0.26
CA LEU A 20 9.06 9.37 -0.38
C LEU A 20 9.84 10.68 -0.47
N ALA A 21 10.91 10.83 0.32
CA ALA A 21 11.78 12.01 0.25
C ALA A 21 12.46 12.12 -1.12
N LEU A 22 12.95 11.00 -1.66
CA LEU A 22 13.55 10.95 -3.00
C LEU A 22 12.51 11.27 -4.08
N ALA A 23 11.32 10.66 -3.98
CA ALA A 23 10.23 10.89 -4.91
C ALA A 23 9.80 12.36 -4.97
N SER A 24 9.65 12.99 -3.80
CA SER A 24 9.31 14.41 -3.70
C SER A 24 10.38 15.30 -4.32
N THR A 25 11.66 15.01 -4.02
CA THR A 25 12.82 15.75 -4.55
C THR A 25 12.92 15.66 -6.08
N LEU A 26 12.70 14.46 -6.62
CA LEU A 26 12.78 14.19 -8.06
C LEU A 26 11.46 14.44 -8.81
N LYS A 27 10.40 14.85 -8.11
CA LYS A 27 9.05 15.04 -8.65
C LYS A 27 8.51 13.78 -9.34
N ILE A 28 8.75 12.62 -8.75
CA ILE A 28 8.19 11.33 -9.19
C ILE A 28 6.75 11.25 -8.66
N GLY A 29 5.80 11.13 -9.59
CA GLY A 29 4.37 11.03 -9.27
C GLY A 29 3.86 9.60 -9.06
N HIS A 30 4.63 8.57 -9.43
CA HIS A 30 4.18 7.18 -9.36
C HIS A 30 5.17 6.33 -8.57
N LEU A 31 4.67 5.63 -7.55
CA LEU A 31 5.48 4.84 -6.63
C LEU A 31 4.98 3.40 -6.59
N LEU A 32 5.91 2.44 -6.44
CA LEU A 32 5.59 1.06 -6.14
C LEU A 32 5.83 0.81 -4.65
N MET A 33 4.76 0.54 -3.90
CA MET A 33 4.83 0.33 -2.45
C MET A 33 3.79 -0.70 -2.00
N ASP A 34 4.27 -1.77 -1.37
CA ASP A 34 3.43 -2.86 -0.86
C ASP A 34 2.95 -2.65 0.58
N GLU A 35 3.51 -1.68 1.29
CA GLU A 35 3.15 -1.42 2.69
C GLU A 35 1.83 -0.64 2.80
N ARG A 36 0.86 -1.27 3.47
CA ARG A 36 -0.51 -0.77 3.56
C ARG A 36 -0.61 0.55 4.31
N THR A 37 0.13 0.69 5.41
CA THR A 37 -0.03 1.84 6.31
C THR A 37 0.41 3.14 5.63
N THR A 38 1.60 3.12 5.02
CA THR A 38 2.14 4.30 4.32
C THR A 38 1.33 4.63 3.07
N ARG A 39 0.87 3.62 2.32
CA ARG A 39 -0.06 3.83 1.20
C ARG A 39 -1.34 4.53 1.64
N LEU A 40 -2.01 4.02 2.69
CA LEU A 40 -3.24 4.63 3.21
C LEU A 40 -3.01 6.07 3.68
N LEU A 41 -1.83 6.35 4.25
CA LEU A 41 -1.46 7.69 4.69
C LEU A 41 -1.27 8.65 3.50
N ILE A 42 -0.78 8.16 2.35
CA ILE A 42 -0.65 8.95 1.12
C ILE A 42 -2.02 9.18 0.46
N GLU A 43 -2.81 8.11 0.29
CA GLU A 43 -4.08 8.13 -0.44
C GLU A 43 -5.21 8.80 0.34
N ALA A 44 -5.26 8.59 1.65
CA ALA A 44 -6.36 9.05 2.50
C ALA A 44 -5.88 9.46 3.91
N PRO A 45 -5.01 10.49 4.02
CA PRO A 45 -4.37 10.89 5.28
C PRO A 45 -5.35 11.22 6.41
N PHE A 46 -6.58 11.64 6.09
CA PHE A 46 -7.58 12.02 7.07
C PHE A 46 -8.50 10.87 7.51
N SER A 47 -8.66 9.81 6.72
CA SER A 47 -9.49 8.64 7.10
C SER A 47 -8.72 7.62 7.92
N ILE A 48 -7.38 7.65 7.89
CA ILE A 48 -6.53 6.71 8.63
C ILE A 48 -6.71 6.79 10.16
N LYS A 49 -7.18 7.93 10.68
CA LYS A 49 -7.52 8.09 12.10
C LYS A 49 -8.55 7.05 12.54
N GLU A 50 -9.66 6.95 11.83
CA GLU A 50 -10.76 6.02 12.14
C GLU A 50 -10.25 4.57 12.10
N HIS A 51 -9.38 4.26 11.12
CA HIS A 51 -8.75 2.95 11.03
C HIS A 51 -7.94 2.59 12.28
N PHE A 52 -7.11 3.51 12.77
CA PHE A 52 -6.32 3.30 13.99
C PHE A 52 -7.18 3.26 15.26
N GLU A 53 -8.26 4.03 15.32
CA GLU A 53 -9.18 4.00 16.47
C GLU A 53 -9.90 2.65 16.58
N ASP A 54 -10.33 2.12 15.44
CA ASP A 54 -10.96 0.79 15.35
C ASP A 54 -9.97 -0.32 15.71
N GLU A 55 -8.73 -0.23 15.23
CA GLU A 55 -7.68 -1.21 15.47
C GLU A 55 -7.21 -1.21 16.93
N PHE A 56 -6.91 -0.04 17.50
CA PHE A 56 -6.37 0.10 18.85
C PHE A 56 -7.44 0.19 19.94
N ARG A 57 -8.73 0.30 19.57
CA ARG A 57 -9.85 0.48 20.50
C ARG A 57 -9.63 1.66 21.45
N THR A 58 -9.01 2.73 20.96
CA THR A 58 -8.65 3.91 21.74
C THR A 58 -8.72 5.16 20.88
N ASN A 59 -8.91 6.32 21.51
CA ASN A 59 -8.91 7.59 20.80
C ASN A 59 -7.50 7.91 20.27
N VAL A 60 -7.42 8.32 19.01
CA VAL A 60 -6.15 8.68 18.35
C VAL A 60 -6.08 10.18 18.15
N MET A 61 -5.06 10.80 18.74
CA MET A 61 -4.81 12.23 18.57
C MET A 61 -4.02 12.49 17.29
N VAL A 62 -4.37 13.57 16.59
CA VAL A 62 -3.71 13.96 15.34
C VAL A 62 -3.01 15.29 15.54
N ASN A 63 -1.71 15.35 15.22
CA ASN A 63 -1.00 16.61 15.04
C ASN A 63 -1.23 17.06 13.59
N ARG A 64 -2.19 17.99 13.42
CA ARG A 64 -2.60 18.51 12.10
C ARG A 64 -1.45 19.17 11.34
N GLU A 65 -0.63 19.98 12.01
CA GLU A 65 0.50 20.64 11.37
C GLU A 65 1.47 19.65 10.71
N ASN A 66 1.78 18.55 11.38
CA ASN A 66 2.65 17.52 10.82
C ASN A 66 1.97 16.70 9.73
N LEU A 67 0.66 16.49 9.82
CA LEU A 67 -0.12 15.80 8.79
C LEU A 67 -0.23 16.64 7.51
N ASP A 68 -0.44 17.94 7.66
CA ASP A 68 -0.51 18.88 6.53
C ASP A 68 0.84 18.95 5.81
N LYS A 69 1.95 19.07 6.56
CA LYS A 69 3.31 18.99 6.00
C LYS A 69 3.57 17.69 5.25
N PHE A 70 3.13 16.55 5.80
CA PHE A 70 3.25 15.27 5.12
C PHE A 70 2.43 15.24 3.83
N THR A 71 1.18 15.72 3.89
CA THR A 71 0.26 15.80 2.75
C THR A 71 0.84 16.65 1.63
N ASP A 72 1.50 17.76 1.95
CA ASP A 72 2.19 18.60 0.97
C ASP A 72 3.38 17.89 0.31
N ILE A 73 4.14 17.08 1.06
CA ILE A 73 5.28 16.31 0.54
C ILE A 73 4.82 15.27 -0.48
N VAL A 74 3.73 14.56 -0.18
CA VAL A 74 3.22 13.43 -1.00
C VAL A 74 2.17 13.85 -2.02
N LYS A 75 1.91 15.15 -2.15
CA LYS A 75 0.89 15.70 -3.03
C LYS A 75 1.14 15.30 -4.49
N GLY A 76 0.15 14.64 -5.09
CA GLY A 76 0.23 14.18 -6.48
C GLY A 76 1.03 12.89 -6.67
N MET A 77 1.37 12.19 -5.59
CA MET A 77 1.89 10.83 -5.66
C MET A 77 0.75 9.81 -5.72
N GLU A 78 0.85 8.89 -6.66
CA GLU A 78 0.00 7.70 -6.79
C GLU A 78 0.82 6.47 -6.45
N VAL A 79 0.24 5.56 -5.69
CA VAL A 79 0.89 4.35 -5.22
C VAL A 79 0.28 3.14 -5.93
N TYR A 80 1.15 2.31 -6.49
CA TYR A 80 0.82 1.00 -7.03
C TYR A 80 1.44 -0.09 -6.16
N ARG A 81 0.88 -1.30 -6.25
CA ARG A 81 1.38 -2.49 -5.55
C ARG A 81 1.97 -3.51 -6.51
N SER A 82 2.83 -4.37 -5.98
CA SER A 82 3.36 -5.53 -6.70
C SER A 82 2.24 -6.43 -7.22
N THR A 83 1.12 -6.52 -6.50
CA THR A 83 -0.05 -7.29 -6.93
C THR A 83 -0.71 -6.72 -8.18
N GLU A 84 -0.78 -5.39 -8.32
CA GLU A 84 -1.34 -4.74 -9.52
C GLU A 84 -0.42 -4.92 -10.73
N LEU A 85 0.90 -4.82 -10.53
CA LEU A 85 1.87 -5.15 -11.59
C LEU A 85 1.76 -6.62 -12.04
N LEU A 86 1.54 -7.53 -11.09
CA LEU A 86 1.35 -8.95 -11.39
C LEU A 86 0.06 -9.20 -12.17
N THR A 87 -1.04 -8.53 -11.81
CA THR A 87 -2.30 -8.57 -12.56
C THR A 87 -2.10 -8.08 -14.00
N LEU A 88 -1.41 -6.95 -14.18
CA LEU A 88 -1.07 -6.44 -15.50
C LEU A 88 -0.23 -7.46 -16.30
N ALA A 89 0.75 -8.11 -15.68
CA ALA A 89 1.54 -9.14 -16.35
C ALA A 89 0.67 -10.32 -16.80
N TYR A 90 -0.27 -10.77 -15.97
CA TYR A 90 -1.23 -11.80 -16.35
C TYR A 90 -2.10 -11.39 -17.55
N GLU A 91 -2.65 -10.17 -17.52
CA GLU A 91 -3.49 -9.62 -18.59
C GLU A 91 -2.72 -9.47 -19.91
N ASN A 92 -1.42 -9.14 -19.84
CA ASN A 92 -0.54 -8.98 -20.99
C ASN A 92 0.07 -10.31 -21.50
N GLY A 93 -0.38 -11.47 -21.00
CA GLY A 93 0.03 -12.77 -21.54
C GLY A 93 1.35 -13.31 -21.00
N TYR A 94 1.95 -12.70 -19.98
CA TYR A 94 3.21 -13.19 -19.39
C TYR A 94 3.07 -14.57 -18.71
N PHE A 95 1.84 -15.04 -18.51
CA PHE A 95 1.53 -16.36 -17.96
C PHE A 95 1.07 -17.38 -19.03
N ASP A 96 1.08 -17.02 -20.32
CA ASP A 96 0.54 -17.88 -21.38
C ASP A 96 1.32 -19.19 -21.54
N ASP A 97 2.61 -19.19 -21.24
CA ASP A 97 3.47 -20.38 -21.26
C ASP A 97 3.03 -21.47 -20.27
N TYR A 98 2.28 -21.11 -19.23
CA TYR A 98 1.68 -22.06 -18.28
C TYR A 98 0.43 -22.77 -18.83
N LYS A 99 -0.08 -22.36 -20.00
CA LYS A 99 -1.20 -23.01 -20.72
C LYS A 99 -2.43 -23.22 -19.82
N ALA A 100 -2.87 -24.47 -19.62
CA ALA A 100 -4.01 -24.81 -18.78
C ALA A 100 -3.84 -24.38 -17.32
N LEU A 101 -2.59 -24.19 -16.86
CA LEU A 101 -2.26 -23.74 -15.51
C LEU A 101 -2.09 -22.23 -15.41
N LYS A 102 -2.38 -21.45 -16.48
CA LYS A 102 -2.22 -19.99 -16.50
C LYS A 102 -2.87 -19.31 -15.28
N LYS A 103 -4.14 -19.66 -15.00
CA LYS A 103 -4.89 -19.09 -13.88
C LYS A 103 -4.36 -19.54 -12.51
N ASP A 104 -3.97 -20.81 -12.40
CA ASP A 104 -3.40 -21.36 -11.16
C ASP A 104 -2.02 -20.77 -10.86
N ALA A 105 -1.19 -20.56 -11.88
CA ALA A 105 0.11 -19.93 -11.77
C ALA A 105 -0.01 -18.46 -11.31
N TYR A 106 -0.98 -17.72 -11.86
CA TYR A 106 -1.29 -16.37 -11.40
C TYR A 106 -1.77 -16.33 -9.95
N ALA A 107 -2.72 -17.19 -9.59
CA ALA A 107 -3.18 -17.32 -8.22
C ALA A 107 -2.03 -17.64 -7.26
N ALA A 108 -1.19 -18.62 -7.60
CA ALA A 108 -0.01 -18.98 -6.82
C ALA A 108 0.97 -17.81 -6.65
N ALA A 109 1.16 -17.00 -7.69
CA ALA A 109 2.01 -15.82 -7.63
C ALA A 109 1.43 -14.71 -6.72
N LEU A 110 0.10 -14.48 -6.72
CA LEU A 110 -0.55 -13.57 -5.76
C LEU A 110 -0.39 -14.05 -4.32
N TYR A 111 -0.58 -15.34 -4.07
CA TYR A 111 -0.34 -15.94 -2.76
C TYR A 111 1.14 -15.80 -2.35
N HIS A 112 2.07 -16.01 -3.28
CA HIS A 112 3.49 -15.80 -3.01
C HIS A 112 3.78 -14.36 -2.58
N LEU A 113 3.25 -13.35 -3.28
CA LEU A 113 3.40 -11.94 -2.89
C LEU A 113 2.89 -11.68 -1.46
N LYS A 114 1.72 -12.22 -1.12
CA LYS A 114 1.17 -12.12 0.25
C LYS A 114 2.12 -12.69 1.30
N TYR A 115 2.67 -13.89 1.06
CA TYR A 115 3.59 -14.54 1.99
C TYR A 115 4.98 -13.90 2.02
N SER A 116 5.36 -13.18 0.96
CA SER A 116 6.60 -12.39 0.87
C SER A 116 6.47 -10.99 1.50
N GLY A 117 5.33 -10.66 2.11
CA GLY A 117 5.14 -9.42 2.86
C GLY A 117 4.32 -8.33 2.15
N CYS A 118 3.75 -8.62 0.96
CA CYS A 118 2.81 -7.70 0.34
C CYS A 118 1.50 -7.65 1.13
N SER A 119 1.07 -6.45 1.54
CA SER A 119 -0.10 -6.25 2.39
C SER A 119 -1.41 -6.35 1.58
N ILE A 120 -1.72 -7.56 1.10
CA ILE A 120 -2.96 -7.91 0.40
C ILE A 120 -3.81 -8.89 1.23
N ARG A 121 -5.13 -8.69 1.29
CA ARG A 121 -6.08 -9.59 1.97
C ARG A 121 -6.41 -10.81 1.11
N TYR A 122 -6.85 -11.90 1.76
CA TYR A 122 -7.31 -13.09 1.03
C TYR A 122 -8.50 -12.77 0.12
N SER A 123 -9.44 -11.96 0.60
CA SER A 123 -10.58 -11.50 -0.20
C SER A 123 -10.16 -10.70 -1.45
N GLU A 124 -9.11 -9.87 -1.33
CA GLU A 124 -8.56 -9.13 -2.48
C GLU A 124 -7.93 -10.07 -3.50
N ILE A 125 -7.24 -11.13 -3.05
CA ILE A 125 -6.71 -12.17 -3.95
C ILE A 125 -7.87 -12.86 -4.70
N ASP A 126 -8.94 -13.23 -4.00
CA ASP A 126 -10.11 -13.86 -4.60
C ASP A 126 -10.79 -12.94 -5.63
N GLU A 127 -10.83 -11.63 -5.38
CA GLU A 127 -11.35 -10.62 -6.31
C GLU A 127 -10.47 -10.50 -7.55
N LEU A 128 -9.15 -10.39 -7.38
CA LEU A 128 -8.19 -10.31 -8.48
C LEU A 128 -8.22 -11.56 -9.38
N ILE A 129 -8.39 -12.75 -8.80
CA ILE A 129 -8.52 -14.01 -9.54
C ILE A 129 -9.86 -14.10 -10.30
N LYS A 130 -10.92 -13.44 -9.83
CA LYS A 130 -12.23 -13.42 -10.51
C LYS A 130 -12.26 -12.50 -11.73
N ILE A 131 -11.52 -11.39 -11.67
CA ILE A 131 -11.44 -10.41 -12.77
C ILE A 131 -10.54 -10.93 -13.90
N ALA A 132 -9.61 -11.84 -13.56
CA ALA A 132 -8.67 -12.53 -14.44
C ALA A 132 -9.21 -13.82 -15.10
#